data_AF-A0A0H5Q5U7-F1
#
_entry.id   AF-A0A0H5Q5U7-F1
#
_cell.length_a   1.000
_cell.length_b   1.000
_cell.length_c   1.000
_cell.angle_alpha   90.00
_cell.angle_beta   90.00
_cell.angle_gamma   90.00
#
_symmetry.space_group_name_H-M   'P 1'
#
loop_
_entity.id
_entity.type
_entity.pdbx_description
1 polymer ?
#
loop_
_entity_poly.entity_id
_entity_poly.type
_entity_poly.pdbx_seq_one_letter_code
_entity_poly.pdbx_strand_id
1 'polypeptide(L)'
;MPSRQQRVAASRYRQVRLTLTQETSGRVNYSIYAKGLNEAWNEHQVLVRDSVPHDPPLLSSEDVYALLIHVLREQLLPGID
;
A
#
# COMPACT_ATOMS: atom_id res chain seq x y z
N MET A 1 -16.51 -20.71 -31.07
CA MET A 1 -16.70 -19.89 -29.85
C MET A 1 -15.33 -19.53 -29.32
N PRO A 2 -14.91 -18.26 -29.28
CA PRO A 2 -13.62 -17.93 -28.72
C PRO A 2 -13.70 -18.09 -27.20
N SER A 3 -12.77 -18.87 -26.64
CA SER A 3 -12.56 -19.01 -25.21
C SER A 3 -12.36 -17.63 -24.61
N ARG A 4 -13.04 -17.39 -23.48
CA ARG A 4 -12.90 -16.19 -22.67
C ARG A 4 -11.49 -16.17 -22.07
N GLN A 5 -10.46 -15.91 -22.88
CA GLN A 5 -9.16 -15.50 -22.40
C GLN A 5 -9.40 -14.21 -21.63
N GLN A 6 -9.51 -14.34 -20.31
CA GLN A 6 -9.33 -13.23 -19.39
C GLN A 6 -8.11 -12.47 -19.89
N ARG A 7 -8.33 -11.26 -20.42
CA ARG A 7 -7.26 -10.29 -20.57
C ARG A 7 -6.75 -10.03 -19.16
N VAL A 8 -5.77 -10.82 -18.71
CA VAL A 8 -5.01 -10.51 -17.51
C VAL A 8 -4.40 -9.15 -17.83
N ALA A 9 -4.93 -8.09 -17.22
CA ALA A 9 -4.34 -6.77 -17.35
C ALA A 9 -2.86 -6.94 -16.98
N ALA A 10 -1.97 -6.71 -17.95
CA ALA A 10 -0.55 -6.89 -17.75
C ALA A 10 -0.05 -5.74 -16.88
N SER A 11 -0.28 -5.86 -15.56
CA SER A 11 0.26 -4.89 -14.60
C SER A 11 1.76 -4.84 -14.80
N ARG A 12 2.27 -3.63 -15.07
CA ARG A 12 3.70 -3.36 -15.21
C ARG A 12 4.40 -3.41 -13.85
N TYR A 13 3.64 -3.32 -12.77
CA TYR A 13 4.15 -3.40 -11.40
C TYR A 13 4.25 -4.85 -10.95
N ARG A 14 5.43 -5.24 -10.48
CA ARG A 14 5.76 -6.58 -10.00
C ARG A 14 6.16 -6.62 -8.53
N GLN A 15 6.54 -5.47 -7.97
CA GLN A 15 6.91 -5.35 -6.57
C GLN A 15 6.21 -4.13 -5.96
N VAL A 16 5.74 -4.30 -4.73
CA VAL A 16 5.13 -3.23 -3.92
C VAL A 16 5.94 -3.10 -2.63
N ARG A 17 6.14 -1.86 -2.19
CA ARG A 17 6.72 -1.54 -0.89
C ARG A 17 5.74 -0.65 -0.14
N LEU A 18 5.36 -1.11 1.05
CA LEU A 18 4.55 -0.38 2.00
C LEU A 18 5.45 0.08 3.13
N THR A 19 5.36 1.35 3.49
CA THR A 19 6.09 1.93 4.62
C THR A 19 5.09 2.62 5.52
N LEU A 20 5.23 2.42 6.83
CA LEU A 20 4.43 3.07 7.85
C LEU A 20 5.36 3.61 8.94
N THR A 21 5.09 4.81 9.43
CA THR A 21 5.86 5.43 10.51
C THR A 21 4.89 6.12 11.46
N GLN A 22 4.87 5.71 12.72
CA GLN A 22 4.15 6.41 13.77
C GLN A 22 5.06 7.47 14.38
N GLU A 23 4.61 8.72 14.34
CA GLU A 23 5.25 9.82 15.03
C GLU A 23 4.82 9.86 16.50
N THR A 24 5.65 10.47 17.34
CA THR A 24 5.32 10.72 18.76
C THR A 24 4.10 11.62 18.96
N SER A 25 3.66 12.32 17.90
CA SER A 25 2.47 13.17 17.88
C SER A 25 1.15 12.39 17.84
N GLY A 26 1.18 11.05 17.69
CA GLY A 26 -0.02 10.25 17.45
C GLY A 26 -0.51 10.29 16.00
N ARG A 27 0.35 10.73 15.07
CA ARG A 27 0.08 10.63 13.63
C ARG A 27 0.83 9.44 13.05
N VAL A 28 0.23 8.81 12.06
CA VAL A 28 0.86 7.78 11.26
C VAL A 28 1.01 8.29 9.84
N ASN A 29 2.26 8.33 9.38
CA ASN A 29 2.58 8.55 7.98
C ASN A 29 2.71 7.20 7.28
N TYR A 30 2.19 7.11 6.06
CA TYR A 30 2.37 5.92 5.25
C TYR A 30 2.70 6.27 3.80
N SER A 31 3.37 5.36 3.11
CA SER A 31 3.57 5.46 1.66
C SER A 31 3.62 4.11 0.98
N ILE A 32 3.22 4.13 -0.29
CA ILE A 32 3.10 2.97 -1.15
C ILE A 32 3.89 3.24 -2.41
N TYR A 33 4.81 2.35 -2.68
CA TYR A 33 5.61 2.36 -3.89
C TYR A 33 5.31 1.12 -4.71
N ALA A 34 5.32 1.24 -6.02
CA ALA A 34 5.24 0.10 -6.91
C ALA A 34 6.20 0.25 -8.07
N LYS A 35 6.86 -0.86 -8.45
CA LYS A 35 7.82 -0.86 -9.56
C LYS A 35 7.79 -2.16 -10.35
N GLY A 36 8.41 -2.14 -11.52
CA GLY A 36 8.66 -3.33 -12.33
C GLY A 36 9.66 -4.30 -11.68
N LEU A 37 9.73 -5.50 -12.25
CA LEU A 37 10.73 -6.48 -11.86
C LEU A 37 12.11 -5.96 -12.27
N ASN A 38 13.10 -6.05 -11.38
CA ASN A 38 14.49 -5.59 -11.60
C ASN A 38 14.69 -4.06 -11.75
N GLU A 39 13.64 -3.23 -11.65
CA GLU A 39 13.81 -1.78 -11.60
C GLU A 39 14.42 -1.33 -10.26
N ALA A 40 15.14 -0.20 -10.22
CA ALA A 40 15.53 0.42 -8.97
C ALA A 40 14.33 1.11 -8.29
N TRP A 41 14.38 1.26 -6.97
CA TRP A 41 13.41 2.08 -6.24
C TRP A 41 13.75 3.57 -6.41
N ASN A 42 12.78 4.40 -6.79
CA ASN A 42 12.93 5.85 -6.85
C ASN A 42 11.64 6.57 -6.44
N GLU A 43 11.72 7.89 -6.31
CA GLU A 43 10.60 8.75 -5.90
C GLU A 43 9.47 8.85 -6.92
N HIS A 44 9.74 8.65 -8.22
CA HIS A 44 8.70 8.63 -9.27
C HIS A 44 7.79 7.39 -9.19
N GLN A 45 8.13 6.40 -8.37
CA GLN A 45 7.36 5.19 -8.15
C GLN A 45 6.43 5.27 -6.92
N VAL A 46 6.37 6.42 -6.25
CA VAL A 46 5.37 6.66 -5.20
C VAL A 46 3.99 6.68 -5.85
N LEU A 47 3.13 5.76 -5.45
CA LEU A 47 1.71 5.77 -5.82
C LEU A 47 0.92 6.65 -4.87
N VAL A 48 1.21 6.53 -3.58
CA VAL A 48 0.47 7.17 -2.49
C VAL A 48 1.44 7.53 -1.38
N ARG A 49 1.27 8.71 -0.81
CA ARG A 49 1.90 9.12 0.43
C ARG A 49 0.92 10.01 1.16
N ASP A 50 0.60 9.67 2.39
CA ASP A 50 -0.33 10.44 3.21
C ASP A 50 -0.07 10.21 4.71
N SER A 51 -0.86 10.89 5.53
CA SER A 51 -0.74 10.92 6.97
C SER A 51 -2.11 10.99 7.64
N VAL A 52 -2.38 10.09 8.57
CA VAL A 52 -3.66 10.02 9.28
C VAL A 52 -3.43 10.12 10.79
N PRO A 53 -4.35 10.75 11.54
CA PRO A 53 -4.37 10.61 13.00
C PRO A 53 -4.56 9.13 13.36
N HIS A 54 -3.81 8.63 14.35
CA HIS A 54 -3.95 7.27 14.85
C HIS A 54 -3.56 7.19 16.33
N ASP A 55 -4.56 6.92 17.15
CA ASP A 55 -4.43 6.72 18.59
C ASP A 55 -5.25 5.46 18.91
N PRO A 56 -4.61 4.29 19.06
CA PRO A 56 -3.55 3.98 20.05
C PRO A 56 -2.12 3.82 19.47
N PRO A 57 -1.08 3.67 20.33
CA PRO A 57 0.28 3.33 19.90
C PRO A 57 0.33 1.95 19.20
N LEU A 58 1.17 1.83 18.17
CA LEU A 58 1.48 0.56 17.52
C LEU A 58 2.54 -0.17 18.35
N LEU A 59 2.17 -1.29 18.96
CA LEU A 59 3.02 -1.99 19.92
C LEU A 59 3.75 -3.19 19.33
N SER A 60 3.28 -3.67 18.17
CA SER A 60 3.79 -4.86 17.50
C SER A 60 3.84 -4.68 15.98
N SER A 61 4.54 -5.59 15.30
CA SER A 61 4.50 -5.65 13.84
C SER A 61 3.11 -5.97 13.29
N GLU A 62 2.33 -6.73 14.05
CA GLU A 62 0.98 -7.17 13.73
C GLU A 62 0.03 -5.97 13.68
N ASP A 63 0.17 -5.03 14.62
CA ASP A 63 -0.59 -3.76 14.61
C ASP A 63 -0.28 -2.95 13.35
N VAL A 64 1.00 -2.90 12.95
CA VAL A 64 1.44 -2.23 11.72
C VAL A 64 0.83 -2.88 10.49
N TYR A 65 0.82 -4.22 10.41
CA TYR A 65 0.20 -4.93 9.29
C TYR A 65 -1.31 -4.70 9.24
N ALA A 66 -1.99 -4.77 10.38
CA ALA A 66 -3.43 -4.53 10.46
C ALA A 66 -3.79 -3.12 9.99
N LEU A 67 -3.05 -2.11 10.45
CA LEU A 67 -3.26 -0.72 10.04
C LEU A 67 -2.98 -0.51 8.55
N LEU A 68 -1.90 -1.09 8.00
CA LEU A 68 -1.62 -1.02 6.56
C LEU A 68 -2.73 -1.66 5.73
N ILE A 69 -3.25 -2.82 6.13
CA ILE A 69 -4.36 -3.49 5.44
C ILE A 69 -5.62 -2.61 5.49
N HIS A 70 -5.92 -2.02 6.65
CA HIS A 70 -7.06 -1.12 6.80
C HIS A 70 -6.94 0.10 5.88
N VAL A 71 -5.79 0.78 5.89
CA VAL A 71 -5.52 1.94 5.00
C VAL A 71 -5.67 1.55 3.52
N LEU A 72 -5.14 0.39 3.13
CA LEU A 72 -5.26 -0.11 1.75
C LEU A 72 -6.73 -0.34 1.34
N ARG A 73 -7.53 -0.96 2.23
CA ARG A 73 -8.94 -1.23 1.98
C ARG A 73 -9.76 0.05 1.85
N GLU A 74 -9.64 0.95 2.81
CA GLU A 74 -10.49 2.15 2.88
C GLU A 74 -10.11 3.19 1.83
N GLN A 75 -8.82 3.42 1.60
CA GLN A 75 -8.38 4.58 0.81
C GLN A 75 -8.05 4.25 -0.64
N LEU A 76 -7.73 3.00 -0.96
CA LEU A 76 -7.15 2.64 -2.27
C LEU A 76 -7.89 1.56 -3.02
N LEU A 77 -8.58 0.68 -2.31
CA LEU A 77 -9.39 -0.38 -2.89
C LEU A 77 -10.84 -0.33 -2.36
N PRO A 78 -11.52 0.84 -2.42
CA PRO A 78 -12.87 0.94 -1.88
C PRO A 78 -13.80 -0.03 -2.61
N GLY A 79 -14.49 -0.90 -1.84
CA GLY A 79 -15.43 -1.89 -2.37
C GLY A 79 -14.81 -3.21 -2.84
N ILE A 80 -13.55 -3.49 -2.50
CA ILE A 80 -12.97 -4.85 -2.63
C ILE A 80 -13.04 -5.54 -1.26
N ASP A 81 -13.94 -6.52 -1.14
CA ASP A 81 -14.10 -7.39 0.04
C ASP A 81 -12.99 -8.47 0.13
#